data_AF-A0A258KJG5-F1
#
_entry.id   AF-A0A258KJG5-F1
#
_cell.length_a   1.000
_cell.length_b   1.000
_cell.length_c   1.000
_cell.angle_alpha   90.00
_cell.angle_beta   90.00
_cell.angle_gamma   90.00
#
_symmetry.space_group_name_H-M   'P 1'
#
loop_
_entity.id
_entity.type
_entity.pdbx_description
1 polymer ?
#
loop_
_entity_poly.entity_id
_entity_poly.type
_entity_poly.pdbx_seq_one_letter_code
_entity_poly.pdbx_strand_id
1 'polypeptide(L)'
;MRHLLFAAAAVAAPAIAMAQTAPIVGDWYGTLNAGGNGLPLVFHIKADGSAAVDSPAQNAMGLVATASFADGRARVTLTAIPASFEGVLSADGKTLDGKWSQGGAQLPLALGRTPSAVQAVAAPIRPQTPKPPFPYRAEEVSYLNPVSGMKLAGTLTLPQGEGPFPVALLITGSGVQDRDETIYGHKSFLVLADALTRRGVAVLRVDDRGAGGSQAGDLMAATTADYATDVEAGVAFLRGRKDIDPGRVGLIGHSEGGLIAPMV
;
A
#
# COMPACT_ATOMS: atom_id res chain seq x y z
N MET A 1 21.29 22.16 68.64
CA MET A 1 21.81 22.12 67.25
C MET A 1 22.74 20.93 67.11
N ARG A 2 22.32 19.91 66.37
CA ARG A 2 23.18 18.90 65.73
C ARG A 2 22.28 18.10 64.78
N HIS A 3 22.36 18.45 63.50
CA HIS A 3 21.58 17.86 62.42
C HIS A 3 22.13 16.46 62.12
N LEU A 4 21.26 15.45 62.13
CA LEU A 4 21.55 14.13 61.59
C LEU A 4 21.08 14.11 60.13
N LEU A 5 22.04 13.95 59.22
CA LEU A 5 21.84 13.79 57.78
C LEU A 5 21.15 12.46 57.49
N PHE A 6 20.01 12.49 56.80
CA PHE A 6 19.45 11.33 56.13
C PHE A 6 20.22 11.10 54.82
N ALA A 7 20.93 9.97 54.74
CA ALA A 7 21.48 9.47 53.49
C ALA A 7 20.33 8.84 52.68
N ALA A 8 19.97 9.46 51.55
CA ALA A 8 19.05 8.89 50.58
C ALA A 8 19.80 7.79 49.79
N ALA A 9 19.39 6.53 50.00
CA ALA A 9 19.80 5.44 49.12
C ALA A 9 19.05 5.58 47.80
N ALA A 10 19.76 5.98 46.74
CA ALA A 10 19.25 5.94 45.38
C ALA A 10 19.12 4.47 44.96
N VAL A 11 17.90 3.97 44.85
CA VAL A 11 17.62 2.70 44.18
C VAL A 11 17.81 2.95 42.68
N ALA A 12 18.96 2.53 42.15
CA ALA A 12 19.18 2.51 40.71
C ALA A 12 18.24 1.46 40.10
N ALA A 13 17.24 1.92 39.35
CA ALA A 13 16.43 1.06 38.49
C ALA A 13 17.35 0.40 37.44
N PRO A 14 17.13 -0.88 37.08
CA PRO A 14 18.01 -1.57 36.15
C PRO A 14 17.83 -0.99 34.74
N ALA A 15 18.85 -0.32 34.24
CA ALA A 15 18.96 0.14 32.85
C ALA A 15 19.26 -1.03 31.87
N ILE A 16 18.51 -2.13 31.97
CA ILE A 16 18.80 -3.38 31.24
C ILE A 16 18.00 -3.51 29.93
N ALA A 17 16.97 -2.70 29.69
CA ALA A 17 16.15 -2.84 28.47
C ALA A 17 16.62 -2.03 27.25
N MET A 18 17.49 -1.02 27.41
CA MET A 18 17.87 -0.13 26.27
C MET A 18 19.07 -0.64 25.46
N ALA A 19 19.92 -1.48 26.04
CA ALA A 19 21.12 -1.98 25.35
C ALA A 19 20.80 -3.05 24.30
N GLN A 20 19.66 -3.75 24.43
CA GLN A 20 19.29 -4.84 23.53
C GLN A 20 18.64 -4.34 22.23
N THR A 21 17.92 -3.22 22.20
CA THR A 21 17.26 -2.73 20.97
C THR A 21 18.16 -1.83 20.11
N ALA A 22 19.12 -1.12 20.71
CA ALA A 22 20.07 -0.25 20.01
C ALA A 22 20.80 -0.86 18.79
N PRO A 23 21.19 -2.15 18.79
CA PRO A 23 21.90 -2.78 17.67
C PRO A 23 21.10 -2.85 16.37
N ILE A 24 19.76 -2.82 16.43
CA ILE A 24 18.88 -2.93 15.25
C ILE A 24 18.21 -1.61 14.87
N VAL A 25 18.31 -0.56 15.70
CA VAL A 25 17.74 0.75 15.39
C VAL A 25 18.37 1.32 14.12
N GLY A 26 17.57 1.99 13.30
CA GLY A 26 17.96 2.66 12.07
C GLY A 26 17.39 1.99 10.82
N ASP A 27 17.96 2.36 9.68
CA ASP A 27 17.50 1.92 8.38
C ASP A 27 18.20 0.64 7.93
N TRP A 28 17.42 -0.25 7.32
CA TRP A 28 17.87 -1.52 6.78
C TRP A 28 17.29 -1.75 5.39
N TYR A 29 18.14 -2.15 4.47
CA TYR A 29 17.82 -2.26 3.04
C TYR A 29 18.01 -3.69 2.58
N GLY A 30 17.03 -4.22 1.85
CA GLY A 30 17.16 -5.53 1.23
C GLY A 30 16.35 -5.64 -0.05
N THR A 31 16.56 -6.74 -0.77
CA THR A 31 15.81 -7.05 -1.98
C THR A 31 15.19 -8.43 -1.81
N LEU A 32 13.86 -8.47 -1.72
CA LEU A 32 13.09 -9.69 -1.61
C LEU A 32 12.88 -10.30 -3.00
N ASN A 33 13.33 -11.53 -3.19
CA ASN A 33 13.14 -12.23 -4.46
C ASN A 33 11.81 -13.01 -4.45
N ALA A 34 10.72 -12.33 -4.83
CA ALA A 34 9.37 -12.90 -4.88
C ALA A 34 8.93 -13.39 -6.29
N GLY A 35 9.90 -13.60 -7.19
CA GLY A 35 9.67 -13.93 -8.60
C GLY A 35 9.62 -12.67 -9.49
N GLY A 36 10.35 -12.67 -10.60
CA GLY A 36 10.51 -11.50 -11.47
C GLY A 36 11.67 -10.59 -11.05
N ASN A 37 11.48 -9.27 -11.14
CA ASN A 37 12.46 -8.29 -10.65
C ASN A 37 12.36 -8.21 -9.12
N GLY A 38 13.48 -8.35 -8.40
CA GLY A 38 13.50 -8.32 -6.93
C GLY A 38 12.82 -7.07 -6.35
N LEU A 39 12.15 -7.24 -5.21
CA LEU A 39 11.39 -6.20 -4.53
C LEU A 39 12.27 -5.49 -3.49
N PRO A 40 12.71 -4.25 -3.73
CA PRO A 40 13.46 -3.50 -2.73
C PRO A 40 12.54 -3.17 -1.55
N LEU A 41 13.01 -3.47 -0.34
CA LEU A 41 12.35 -3.15 0.91
C LEU A 41 13.29 -2.30 1.77
N VAL A 42 12.73 -1.28 2.44
CA VAL A 42 13.44 -0.47 3.42
C VAL A 42 12.73 -0.59 4.75
N PHE A 43 13.43 -0.95 5.80
CA PHE A 43 12.88 -1.04 7.15
C PHE A 43 13.44 0.11 7.97
N HIS A 44 12.55 0.90 8.56
CA HIS A 44 12.85 2.01 9.45
C HIS A 44 12.52 1.58 10.87
N ILE A 45 13.52 1.26 11.70
CA ILE A 45 13.31 0.74 13.05
C ILE A 45 13.70 1.81 14.07
N LYS A 46 12.80 2.14 15.00
CA LYS A 46 13.03 3.10 16.08
C LYS A 46 13.31 2.41 17.42
N ALA A 47 13.94 3.15 18.33
CA ALA A 47 14.37 2.63 19.63
C ALA A 47 13.20 2.23 20.56
N ASP A 48 12.01 2.78 20.34
CA ASP A 48 10.78 2.47 21.06
C ASP A 48 10.06 1.21 20.55
N GLY A 49 10.62 0.52 19.54
CA GLY A 49 10.03 -0.66 18.93
C GLY A 49 8.97 -0.34 17.86
N SER A 50 8.67 0.93 17.59
CA SER A 50 7.91 1.29 16.41
C SER A 50 8.76 1.15 15.14
N ALA A 51 8.13 0.76 14.04
CA ALA A 51 8.80 0.63 12.76
C ALA A 51 7.91 1.05 11.58
N ALA A 52 8.54 1.30 10.44
CA ALA A 52 7.86 1.43 9.16
C ALA A 52 8.61 0.62 8.10
N VAL A 53 7.89 0.12 7.10
CA VAL A 53 8.48 -0.57 5.97
C VAL A 53 8.07 0.12 4.67
N ASP A 54 9.03 0.42 3.83
CA ASP A 54 8.81 0.93 2.49
C ASP A 54 9.00 -0.20 1.48
N SER A 55 8.16 -0.19 0.46
CA SER A 55 8.30 -0.94 -0.79
C SER A 55 8.26 0.06 -1.96
N PRO A 56 9.39 0.75 -2.24
CA PRO A 56 9.40 1.86 -3.20
C PRO A 56 8.98 1.44 -4.60
N ALA A 57 9.34 0.22 -5.00
CA ALA A 57 8.98 -0.30 -6.31
C ALA A 57 7.47 -0.55 -6.45
N GLN A 58 6.74 -0.71 -5.35
CA GLN A 58 5.28 -0.80 -5.32
C GLN A 58 4.59 0.52 -4.95
N ASN A 59 5.36 1.60 -4.79
CA ASN A 59 4.87 2.90 -4.30
C ASN A 59 4.16 2.82 -2.93
N ALA A 60 4.45 1.79 -2.14
CA ALA A 60 3.90 1.61 -0.80
C ALA A 60 4.93 2.10 0.22
N MET A 61 4.73 3.31 0.75
CA MET A 61 5.66 3.98 1.65
C MET A 61 5.06 4.09 3.05
N GLY A 62 5.89 3.94 4.08
CA GLY A 62 5.51 4.14 5.47
C GLY A 62 4.55 3.07 6.01
N LEU A 63 4.63 1.82 5.54
CA LEU A 63 3.77 0.75 6.04
C LEU A 63 4.05 0.54 7.53
N VAL A 64 3.06 0.83 8.37
CA VAL A 64 3.21 0.79 9.83
C VAL A 64 3.55 -0.62 10.29
N ALA A 65 4.58 -0.73 11.13
CA ALA A 65 5.06 -1.98 11.67
C ALA A 65 5.51 -1.83 13.13
N THR A 66 5.69 -2.97 13.79
CA THR A 66 6.32 -3.08 15.10
C THR A 66 7.58 -3.93 14.98
N ALA A 67 8.60 -3.61 15.75
CA ALA A 67 9.87 -4.31 15.78
C ALA A 67 10.19 -4.78 17.21
N SER A 68 10.71 -6.00 17.31
CA SER A 68 11.25 -6.54 18.55
C SER A 68 12.62 -7.16 18.31
N PHE A 69 13.44 -7.17 19.36
CA PHE A 69 14.75 -7.79 19.34
C PHE A 69 15.02 -8.54 20.63
N ALA A 70 15.38 -9.82 20.51
CA ALA A 70 15.80 -10.65 21.63
C ALA A 70 16.79 -11.72 21.12
N ASP A 71 17.81 -12.02 21.92
CA ASP A 71 18.77 -13.10 21.64
C ASP A 71 19.40 -13.06 20.25
N GLY A 72 19.75 -11.86 19.77
CA GLY A 72 20.34 -11.67 18.44
C GLY A 72 19.34 -11.76 17.28
N ARG A 73 18.05 -11.94 17.56
CA ARG A 73 16.99 -12.09 16.57
C ARG A 73 16.10 -10.86 16.54
N ALA A 74 15.90 -10.31 15.35
CA ALA A 74 14.94 -9.25 15.09
C ALA A 74 13.65 -9.85 14.50
N ARG A 75 12.50 -9.34 14.93
CA ARG A 75 11.23 -9.56 14.25
C ARG A 75 10.60 -8.21 13.93
N VAL A 76 10.14 -8.03 12.70
CA VAL A 76 9.34 -6.88 12.28
C VAL A 76 8.01 -7.39 11.77
N THR A 77 6.89 -6.87 12.26
CA THR A 77 5.53 -7.28 11.90
C THR A 77 4.76 -6.08 11.39
N LEU A 78 4.21 -6.17 10.18
CA LEU A 78 3.36 -5.11 9.61
C LEU A 78 1.96 -5.17 10.24
N THR A 79 1.36 -4.01 10.47
CA THR A 79 0.05 -3.90 11.12
C THR A 79 -1.09 -4.12 10.13
N ALA A 80 -1.00 -3.51 8.95
CA ALA A 80 -2.10 -3.50 7.97
C ALA A 80 -2.17 -4.77 7.10
N ILE A 81 -1.06 -5.51 6.98
CA ILE A 81 -1.01 -6.74 6.18
C ILE A 81 -0.39 -7.87 7.00
N PRO A 82 -0.84 -9.13 6.83
CA PRO A 82 -0.29 -10.29 7.54
C PRO A 82 1.08 -10.67 6.96
N ALA A 83 2.07 -9.82 7.25
CA ALA A 83 3.45 -9.96 6.80
C ALA A 83 4.43 -9.69 7.94
N SER A 84 5.52 -10.45 7.96
CA SER A 84 6.60 -10.27 8.93
C SER A 84 7.97 -10.58 8.34
N PHE A 85 9.00 -9.98 8.92
CA PHE A 85 10.39 -10.34 8.75
C PHE A 85 10.94 -10.92 10.05
N GLU A 86 11.68 -12.01 9.98
CA GLU A 86 12.46 -12.55 11.10
C GLU A 86 13.89 -12.81 10.65
N GLY A 87 14.86 -12.21 11.33
CA GLY A 87 16.26 -12.31 10.97
C GLY A 87 17.20 -12.35 12.17
N VAL A 88 18.43 -12.82 11.93
CA VAL A 88 19.50 -12.87 12.91
C VAL A 88 20.51 -11.76 12.58
N LEU A 89 20.89 -10.97 13.58
CA LEU A 89 21.91 -9.92 13.44
C LEU A 89 23.30 -10.56 13.35
N SER A 90 24.08 -10.16 12.36
CA SER A 90 25.49 -10.56 12.23
C SER A 90 26.31 -10.05 13.41
N ALA A 91 27.40 -10.75 13.74
CA ALA A 91 28.28 -10.37 14.85
C ALA A 91 28.90 -8.97 14.69
N ASP A 92 29.06 -8.49 13.45
CA ASP A 92 29.55 -7.14 13.14
C ASP A 92 28.44 -6.08 13.07
N GLY A 93 27.17 -6.47 13.30
CA GLY A 93 26.01 -5.59 13.33
C GLY A 93 25.59 -5.02 11.97
N LYS A 94 26.14 -5.53 10.86
CA LYS A 94 25.95 -4.96 9.52
C LYS A 94 24.85 -5.61 8.71
N THR A 95 24.49 -6.87 9.00
CA THR A 95 23.44 -7.60 8.26
C THR A 95 22.40 -8.21 9.19
N LEU A 96 21.17 -8.29 8.68
CA LEU A 96 20.10 -9.13 9.25
C LEU A 96 19.77 -10.20 8.21
N ASP A 97 20.17 -11.44 8.49
CA ASP A 97 19.92 -12.57 7.61
C ASP A 97 18.67 -13.31 8.08
N GLY A 98 17.66 -13.37 7.23
CA GLY A 98 16.33 -13.79 7.68
C GLY A 98 15.38 -14.25 6.60
N LYS A 99 14.11 -14.27 6.98
CA LYS A 99 12.98 -14.67 6.14
C LYS A 99 11.88 -13.63 6.22
N TRP A 100 11.35 -13.28 5.06
CA TRP A 100 10.07 -12.60 4.92
C TRP A 100 8.96 -13.65 4.86
N SER A 101 7.87 -13.45 5.61
CA SER A 101 6.68 -14.28 5.60
C SER A 101 5.47 -13.44 5.20
N GLN A 102 4.70 -13.87 4.20
CA GLN A 102 3.49 -13.19 3.76
C GLN A 102 2.58 -14.16 3.01
N GLY A 103 1.27 -14.13 3.30
CA GLY A 103 0.29 -14.95 2.56
C GLY A 103 0.56 -16.46 2.60
N GLY A 104 1.18 -16.96 3.68
CA GLY A 104 1.59 -18.36 3.83
C GLY A 104 2.91 -18.74 3.15
N ALA A 105 3.50 -17.86 2.34
CA ALA A 105 4.82 -18.06 1.75
C ALA A 105 5.93 -17.55 2.67
N GLN A 106 7.11 -18.19 2.60
CA GLN A 106 8.34 -17.73 3.23
C GLN A 106 9.47 -17.60 2.20
N LEU A 107 10.12 -16.44 2.18
CA LEU A 107 11.18 -16.12 1.25
C LEU A 107 12.41 -15.62 2.00
N PRO A 108 13.63 -16.01 1.59
CA PRO A 108 14.85 -15.48 2.19
C PRO A 108 14.98 -14.00 1.91
N LEU A 109 15.41 -13.24 2.91
CA LEU A 109 15.67 -11.80 2.82
C LEU A 109 16.88 -11.49 3.70
N ALA A 110 17.92 -10.95 3.08
CA ALA A 110 19.05 -10.36 3.77
C ALA A 110 18.90 -8.84 3.73
N LEU A 111 19.07 -8.19 4.88
CA LEU A 111 19.08 -6.74 5.00
C LEU A 111 20.48 -6.24 5.36
N GLY A 112 20.89 -5.10 4.80
CA GLY A 112 22.13 -4.40 5.15
C GLY A 112 21.89 -2.94 5.53
N ARG A 113 22.88 -2.30 6.14
CA ARG A 113 22.83 -0.89 6.61
C ARG A 113 22.98 0.16 5.51
N THR A 114 23.47 -0.24 4.36
CA THR A 114 23.66 0.63 3.21
C THR A 114 22.56 0.35 2.21
N PRO A 115 21.97 1.36 1.55
CA PRO A 115 21.14 1.12 0.40
C PRO A 115 21.93 0.22 -0.54
N SER A 116 21.48 -1.03 -0.71
CA SER A 116 21.91 -1.80 -1.87
C SER A 116 21.73 -0.87 -3.03
N ALA A 117 22.76 -0.67 -3.86
CA ALA A 117 22.63 0.08 -5.09
C ALA A 117 21.61 -0.71 -5.93
N VAL A 118 20.33 -0.44 -5.68
CA VAL A 118 19.23 -0.86 -6.51
C VAL A 118 19.54 -0.06 -7.75
N GLN A 119 20.31 -0.70 -8.64
CA GLN A 119 20.58 -0.19 -9.97
C GLN A 119 19.23 0.33 -10.44
N ALA A 120 19.20 1.60 -10.84
CA ALA A 120 18.10 2.12 -11.60
C ALA A 120 18.04 1.26 -12.88
N VAL A 121 17.40 0.10 -12.76
CA VAL A 121 17.01 -0.73 -13.89
C VAL A 121 16.14 0.22 -14.68
N ALA A 122 16.60 0.55 -15.89
CA ALA A 122 15.87 1.39 -16.82
C ALA A 122 14.39 0.98 -16.76
N ALA A 123 13.51 1.97 -16.60
CA ALA A 123 12.09 1.70 -16.37
C ALA A 123 11.62 0.65 -17.39
N PRO A 124 11.03 -0.47 -16.93
CA PRO A 124 10.69 -1.57 -17.82
C PRO A 124 9.82 -1.05 -18.97
N ILE A 125 10.16 -1.43 -20.21
CA ILE A 125 9.39 -1.01 -21.39
C ILE A 125 7.98 -1.59 -21.23
N ARG A 126 6.97 -0.72 -21.20
CA ARG A 126 5.55 -1.10 -21.10
C ARG A 126 4.83 -0.79 -22.42
N PRO A 127 5.01 -1.60 -23.49
CA PRO A 127 4.36 -1.35 -24.78
C PRO A 127 2.83 -1.40 -24.69
N GLN A 128 2.30 -2.12 -23.70
CA GLN A 128 0.87 -2.20 -23.43
C GLN A 128 0.28 -0.94 -22.81
N THR A 129 1.09 0.00 -22.30
CA THR A 129 0.57 1.25 -21.73
C THR A 129 -0.05 2.11 -22.85
N PRO A 130 -1.37 2.40 -22.77
CA PRO A 130 -2.07 3.17 -23.79
C PRO A 130 -1.46 4.56 -23.99
N LYS A 131 -1.45 5.04 -25.24
CA LYS A 131 -0.99 6.37 -25.60
C LYS A 131 -2.07 7.11 -26.39
N PRO A 132 -2.22 8.44 -26.20
CA PRO A 132 -3.14 9.23 -27.00
C PRO A 132 -2.70 9.29 -28.48
N PRO A 133 -3.62 9.61 -29.40
CA PRO A 133 -5.05 9.87 -29.15
C PRO A 133 -5.81 8.58 -28.83
N PHE A 134 -6.69 8.65 -27.83
CA PHE A 134 -7.55 7.53 -27.47
C PHE A 134 -8.81 7.50 -28.36
N PRO A 135 -9.28 6.33 -28.82
CA PRO A 135 -10.48 6.22 -29.63
C PRO A 135 -11.76 6.23 -28.75
N TYR A 136 -11.73 6.90 -27.61
CA TYR A 136 -12.81 6.97 -26.64
C TYR A 136 -12.71 8.28 -25.87
N ARG A 137 -13.78 8.63 -25.13
CA ARG A 137 -13.78 9.82 -24.27
C ARG A 137 -13.27 9.47 -22.89
N ALA A 138 -12.55 10.39 -22.27
CA ALA A 138 -12.14 10.30 -20.88
C ALA A 138 -12.60 11.56 -20.15
N GLU A 139 -13.24 11.36 -18.99
CA GLU A 139 -13.79 12.42 -18.15
C GLU A 139 -13.18 12.31 -16.76
N GLU A 140 -12.64 13.42 -16.26
CA GLU A 140 -12.35 13.54 -14.83
C GLU A 140 -13.66 13.67 -14.07
N VAL A 141 -13.84 12.84 -13.06
CA VAL A 141 -15.07 12.78 -12.26
C VAL A 141 -14.73 12.88 -10.78
N SER A 142 -15.69 13.38 -10.01
CA SER A 142 -15.64 13.33 -8.56
C SER A 142 -17.04 13.20 -7.98
N TYR A 143 -17.16 12.48 -6.87
CA TYR A 143 -18.42 12.26 -6.17
C TYR A 143 -18.19 12.14 -4.66
N LEU A 144 -19.25 12.26 -3.87
CA LEU A 144 -19.20 12.12 -2.43
C LEU A 144 -19.57 10.70 -2.03
N ASN A 145 -18.83 10.13 -1.08
CA ASN A 145 -19.30 9.00 -0.30
C ASN A 145 -20.25 9.53 0.80
N PRO A 146 -21.54 9.16 0.79
CA PRO A 146 -22.51 9.68 1.76
C PRO A 146 -22.30 9.16 3.19
N VAL A 147 -21.61 8.02 3.36
CA VAL A 147 -21.33 7.43 4.68
C VAL A 147 -20.20 8.18 5.37
N SER A 148 -19.11 8.43 4.66
CA SER A 148 -17.93 9.10 5.21
C SER A 148 -17.90 10.61 5.00
N GLY A 149 -18.74 11.14 4.08
CA GLY A 149 -18.71 12.53 3.65
C GLY A 149 -17.53 12.88 2.73
N MET A 150 -16.67 11.92 2.40
CA MET A 150 -15.44 12.17 1.65
C MET A 150 -15.71 12.32 0.16
N LYS A 151 -14.97 13.24 -0.46
CA LYS A 151 -14.89 13.37 -1.91
C LYS A 151 -13.88 12.37 -2.48
N LEU A 152 -14.36 11.54 -3.39
CA LEU A 152 -13.57 10.61 -4.20
C LEU A 152 -13.43 11.17 -5.61
N ALA A 153 -12.24 11.03 -6.20
CA ALA A 153 -11.92 11.48 -7.54
C ALA A 153 -11.49 10.31 -8.42
N GLY A 154 -11.72 10.42 -9.72
CA GLY A 154 -11.38 9.37 -10.66
C GLY A 154 -11.46 9.80 -12.10
N THR A 155 -11.30 8.84 -12.98
CA THR A 155 -11.49 9.01 -14.43
C THR A 155 -12.51 8.00 -14.92
N LEU A 156 -13.57 8.49 -15.58
CA LEU A 156 -14.53 7.67 -16.32
C LEU A 156 -14.15 7.68 -17.80
N THR A 157 -13.93 6.50 -18.36
CA THR A 157 -13.71 6.31 -19.80
C THR A 157 -14.99 5.79 -20.44
N LEU A 158 -15.39 6.39 -21.55
CA LEU A 158 -16.65 6.12 -22.24
C LEU A 158 -16.39 5.71 -23.70
N PRO A 159 -16.97 4.59 -24.17
CA PRO A 159 -16.89 4.23 -25.58
C PRO A 159 -17.43 5.32 -26.51
N GLN A 160 -17.06 5.27 -27.79
CA GLN A 160 -17.71 6.11 -28.79
C GLN A 160 -19.20 5.75 -28.93
N GLY A 161 -20.02 6.74 -29.30
CA GLY A 161 -21.47 6.61 -29.38
C GLY A 161 -22.21 7.25 -28.20
N GLU A 162 -23.52 7.05 -28.17
CA GLU A 162 -24.46 7.74 -27.28
C GLU A 162 -24.73 7.01 -25.95
N GLY A 163 -24.45 5.70 -25.87
CA GLY A 163 -24.79 4.86 -24.72
C GLY A 163 -26.28 4.46 -24.70
N PRO A 164 -26.85 4.03 -23.55
CA PRO A 164 -26.16 3.82 -22.28
C PRO A 164 -25.19 2.62 -22.34
N PHE A 165 -24.01 2.76 -21.74
CA PHE A 165 -22.98 1.73 -21.79
C PHE A 165 -23.03 0.82 -20.55
N PRO A 166 -22.75 -0.50 -20.68
CA PRO A 166 -22.32 -1.27 -19.52
C PRO A 166 -21.02 -0.66 -18.97
N VAL A 167 -20.81 -0.76 -17.66
CA VAL A 167 -19.66 -0.16 -16.99
C VAL A 167 -18.96 -1.13 -16.05
N ALA A 168 -17.63 -1.06 -15.99
CA ALA A 168 -16.83 -1.69 -14.95
C ALA A 168 -16.24 -0.64 -14.02
N LEU A 169 -16.37 -0.83 -12.71
CA LEU A 169 -15.63 -0.07 -11.70
C LEU A 169 -14.42 -0.92 -11.27
N LEU A 170 -13.20 -0.39 -11.45
CA LEU A 170 -11.98 -1.06 -11.04
C LEU A 170 -11.64 -0.71 -9.60
N ILE A 171 -11.38 -1.73 -8.77
CA ILE A 171 -11.12 -1.61 -7.33
C ILE A 171 -9.69 -2.05 -7.05
N THR A 172 -8.90 -1.10 -6.59
CA THR A 172 -7.48 -1.20 -6.19
C THR A 172 -7.27 -2.21 -5.07
N GLY A 173 -6.00 -2.58 -4.86
CA GLY A 173 -5.58 -3.40 -3.73
C GLY A 173 -5.37 -2.59 -2.46
N SER A 174 -4.69 -3.21 -1.48
CA SER A 174 -4.39 -2.56 -0.20
C SER A 174 -3.38 -1.42 -0.35
N GLY A 175 -3.55 -0.40 0.49
CA GLY A 175 -2.68 0.77 0.56
C GLY A 175 -3.37 2.02 0.04
N VAL A 176 -2.57 3.02 -0.35
CA VAL A 176 -3.05 4.26 -0.95
C VAL A 176 -2.58 4.27 -2.40
N GLN A 177 -3.46 3.89 -3.33
CA GLN A 177 -3.14 3.74 -4.75
C GLN A 177 -3.81 4.81 -5.60
N ASP A 178 -3.14 5.18 -6.69
CA ASP A 178 -3.76 5.99 -7.73
C ASP A 178 -4.78 5.17 -8.53
N ARG A 179 -5.68 5.85 -9.26
CA ARG A 179 -6.67 5.22 -10.14
C ARG A 179 -6.07 4.34 -11.26
N ASP A 180 -4.77 4.45 -11.53
CA ASP A 180 -4.09 3.65 -12.55
C ASP A 180 -3.56 2.33 -11.99
N GLU A 181 -3.65 2.13 -10.67
CA GLU A 181 -3.00 1.04 -9.93
C GLU A 181 -1.52 0.94 -10.30
N THR A 182 -0.79 2.05 -10.13
CA THR A 182 0.62 2.11 -10.50
C THR A 182 1.48 1.26 -9.54
N ILE A 183 1.83 0.04 -9.96
CA ILE A 183 2.72 -0.88 -9.23
C ILE A 183 3.92 -1.25 -10.13
N TYR A 184 5.15 -1.14 -9.64
CA TYR A 184 6.37 -1.40 -10.43
C TYR A 184 6.44 -0.57 -11.73
N GLY A 185 5.96 0.67 -11.68
CA GLY A 185 5.82 1.55 -12.85
C GLY A 185 4.86 1.03 -13.92
N HIS A 186 4.01 0.05 -13.60
CA HIS A 186 2.99 -0.47 -14.47
C HIS A 186 1.62 0.04 -14.05
N LYS A 187 0.87 0.60 -15.01
CA LYS A 187 -0.47 1.15 -14.83
C LYS A 187 -1.51 0.12 -15.24
N SER A 188 -1.68 -0.95 -14.47
CA SER A 188 -2.54 -2.10 -14.82
C SER A 188 -3.97 -1.67 -15.13
N PHE A 189 -4.53 -0.78 -14.32
CA PHE A 189 -5.91 -0.32 -14.49
C PHE A 189 -6.10 0.58 -15.70
N LEU A 190 -5.07 1.34 -16.10
CA LEU A 190 -5.11 2.08 -17.38
C LEU A 190 -5.14 1.14 -18.58
N VAL A 191 -4.37 0.06 -18.55
CA VAL A 191 -4.37 -0.96 -19.62
C VAL A 191 -5.73 -1.65 -19.71
N LEU A 192 -6.30 -2.04 -18.56
CA LEU A 192 -7.62 -2.66 -18.50
C LEU A 192 -8.72 -1.71 -18.98
N ALA A 193 -8.69 -0.44 -18.55
CA ALA A 193 -9.65 0.56 -18.99
C ALA A 193 -9.61 0.77 -20.51
N ASP A 194 -8.43 0.98 -21.10
CA ASP A 194 -8.29 1.13 -22.56
C ASP A 194 -8.84 -0.10 -23.30
N ALA A 195 -8.50 -1.30 -22.85
CA ALA A 195 -8.94 -2.53 -23.48
C ALA A 195 -10.46 -2.72 -23.42
N LEU A 196 -11.08 -2.44 -22.28
CA LEU A 196 -12.53 -2.57 -22.06
C LEU A 196 -13.32 -1.48 -22.80
N THR A 197 -12.85 -0.23 -22.73
CA THR A 197 -13.53 0.90 -23.39
C THR A 197 -13.50 0.80 -24.91
N ARG A 198 -12.41 0.30 -25.50
CA ARG A 198 -12.37 -0.04 -26.94
C ARG A 198 -13.36 -1.14 -27.33
N ARG A 199 -13.86 -1.92 -26.38
CA ARG A 199 -14.81 -3.04 -26.58
C ARG A 199 -16.23 -2.68 -26.16
N GLY A 200 -16.53 -1.40 -25.94
CA GLY A 200 -17.89 -0.95 -25.65
C GLY A 200 -18.28 -0.99 -24.17
N VAL A 201 -17.31 -1.14 -23.25
CA VAL A 201 -17.55 -1.11 -21.79
C VAL A 201 -16.95 0.16 -21.21
N ALA A 202 -17.78 1.02 -20.63
CA ALA A 202 -17.28 2.17 -19.87
C ALA A 202 -16.45 1.70 -18.67
N VAL A 203 -15.44 2.45 -18.26
CA VAL A 203 -14.64 2.08 -17.08
C VAL A 203 -14.42 3.26 -16.16
N LEU A 204 -14.85 3.10 -14.91
CA LEU A 204 -14.52 4.01 -13.82
C LEU A 204 -13.31 3.50 -13.06
N ARG A 205 -12.33 4.37 -12.89
CA ARG A 205 -11.16 4.16 -12.04
C ARG A 205 -11.07 5.28 -11.04
N VAL A 206 -10.82 4.96 -9.78
CA VAL A 206 -10.96 5.88 -8.66
C VAL A 206 -9.64 5.93 -7.90
N ASP A 207 -9.20 7.11 -7.49
CA ASP A 207 -8.07 7.24 -6.57
C ASP A 207 -8.53 6.83 -5.17
N ASP A 208 -7.73 6.04 -4.47
CA ASP A 208 -8.00 5.70 -3.07
C ASP A 208 -8.05 6.95 -2.20
N ARG A 209 -8.61 6.79 -0.99
CA ARG A 209 -8.55 7.83 0.04
C ARG A 209 -7.10 8.35 0.17
N GLY A 210 -6.92 9.64 -0.04
CA GLY A 210 -5.61 10.31 0.09
C GLY A 210 -4.67 10.15 -1.10
N ALA A 211 -5.11 9.49 -2.16
CA ALA A 211 -4.42 9.47 -3.44
C ALA A 211 -5.02 10.49 -4.41
N GLY A 212 -4.18 11.01 -5.32
CA GLY A 212 -4.61 11.86 -6.44
C GLY A 212 -5.54 12.99 -6.02
N GLY A 213 -6.79 12.95 -6.50
CA GLY A 213 -7.82 13.95 -6.21
C GLY A 213 -8.76 13.62 -5.04
N SER A 214 -8.62 12.43 -4.45
CA SER A 214 -9.46 11.92 -3.37
C SER A 214 -9.02 12.46 -2.01
N GLN A 215 -9.98 12.75 -1.13
CA GLN A 215 -9.70 13.18 0.24
C GLN A 215 -9.11 12.02 1.07
N ALA A 216 -8.17 12.34 1.96
CA ALA A 216 -7.46 11.34 2.78
C ALA A 216 -8.29 10.75 3.93
N GLY A 217 -9.06 11.58 4.64
CA GLY A 217 -9.68 11.14 5.89
C GLY A 217 -8.63 10.64 6.92
N ASP A 218 -9.06 9.79 7.85
CA ASP A 218 -8.16 9.05 8.73
C ASP A 218 -7.84 7.67 8.12
N LEU A 219 -6.72 7.59 7.42
CA LEU A 219 -6.27 6.38 6.73
C LEU A 219 -5.87 5.24 7.68
N MET A 220 -5.53 5.55 8.94
CA MET A 220 -5.12 4.54 9.92
C MET A 220 -6.31 3.82 10.54
N ALA A 221 -7.47 4.48 10.57
CA ALA A 221 -8.71 3.92 11.07
C ALA A 221 -9.54 3.21 9.98
N ALA A 222 -9.20 3.39 8.70
CA ALA A 222 -9.97 2.83 7.59
C ALA A 222 -9.84 1.30 7.51
N THR A 223 -10.99 0.64 7.34
CA THR A 223 -11.11 -0.81 7.19
C THR A 223 -11.54 -1.18 5.77
N THR A 224 -11.40 -2.46 5.39
CA THR A 224 -11.94 -3.01 4.14
C THR A 224 -13.44 -2.72 3.98
N ALA A 225 -14.21 -2.72 5.08
CA ALA A 225 -15.63 -2.37 5.06
C ALA A 225 -15.85 -0.88 4.74
N ASP A 226 -15.00 0.01 5.25
CA ASP A 226 -15.07 1.42 4.87
C ASP A 226 -14.76 1.63 3.39
N TYR A 227 -13.76 0.92 2.84
CA TYR A 227 -13.48 0.96 1.41
C TYR A 227 -14.62 0.38 0.57
N ALA A 228 -15.37 -0.61 1.06
CA ALA A 228 -16.58 -1.07 0.39
C ALA A 228 -17.62 0.05 0.24
N THR A 229 -17.78 0.94 1.24
CA THR A 229 -18.69 2.10 1.12
C THR A 229 -18.23 3.11 0.07
N ASP A 230 -16.92 3.21 -0.21
CA ASP A 230 -16.41 4.05 -1.31
C ASP A 230 -16.80 3.48 -2.67
N VAL A 231 -16.75 2.15 -2.80
CA VAL A 231 -17.17 1.43 -4.00
C VAL A 231 -18.70 1.53 -4.18
N GLU A 232 -19.49 1.39 -3.11
CA GLU A 232 -20.94 1.62 -3.13
C GLU A 232 -21.27 3.04 -3.62
N ALA A 233 -20.55 4.05 -3.13
CA ALA A 233 -20.70 5.43 -3.59
C ALA A 233 -20.37 5.59 -5.08
N GLY A 234 -19.34 4.89 -5.57
CA GLY A 234 -19.01 4.85 -7.00
C GLY A 234 -20.09 4.18 -7.85
N VAL A 235 -20.65 3.06 -7.37
CA VAL A 235 -21.79 2.38 -8.02
C VAL A 235 -23.01 3.29 -8.07
N ALA A 236 -23.32 3.99 -6.97
CA ALA A 236 -24.43 4.94 -6.91
C ALA A 236 -24.23 6.11 -7.86
N PHE A 237 -23.02 6.67 -7.92
CA PHE A 237 -22.63 7.70 -8.89
C PHE A 237 -22.85 7.22 -10.33
N LEU A 238 -22.39 6.00 -10.67
CA LEU A 238 -22.55 5.42 -12.01
C LEU A 238 -24.02 5.19 -12.38
N ARG A 239 -24.82 4.64 -11.46
CA ARG A 239 -26.27 4.43 -11.68
C ARG A 239 -27.06 5.73 -11.86
N GLY A 240 -26.55 6.85 -11.35
CA GLY A 240 -27.14 8.18 -11.55
C GLY A 240 -26.84 8.82 -12.91
N ARG A 241 -25.95 8.24 -13.72
CA ARG A 241 -25.57 8.79 -15.02
C ARG A 241 -26.46 8.28 -16.15
N LYS A 242 -26.88 9.19 -17.04
CA LYS A 242 -27.74 8.87 -18.20
C LYS A 242 -27.04 8.07 -19.32
N ASP A 243 -25.71 8.14 -19.39
CA ASP A 243 -24.88 7.48 -20.40
C ASP A 243 -24.36 6.11 -19.92
N ILE A 244 -24.73 5.69 -18.72
CA ILE A 244 -24.43 4.38 -18.13
C ILE A 244 -25.73 3.59 -17.99
N ASP A 245 -25.67 2.29 -18.29
CA ASP A 245 -26.78 1.38 -18.08
C ASP A 245 -26.82 0.93 -16.62
N PRO A 246 -27.82 1.35 -15.82
CA PRO A 246 -27.85 1.08 -14.38
C PRO A 246 -28.01 -0.42 -14.05
N GLY A 247 -28.48 -1.23 -15.01
CA GLY A 247 -28.60 -2.68 -14.88
C GLY A 247 -27.33 -3.45 -15.23
N ARG A 248 -26.29 -2.78 -15.74
CA ARG A 248 -25.03 -3.41 -16.19
C ARG A 248 -23.80 -2.70 -15.59
N VAL A 249 -23.74 -2.69 -14.25
CA VAL A 249 -22.59 -2.22 -13.47
C VAL A 249 -21.84 -3.45 -12.92
N GLY A 250 -20.63 -3.68 -13.42
CA GLY A 250 -19.73 -4.74 -12.95
C GLY A 250 -18.59 -4.18 -12.10
N LEU A 251 -18.03 -5.03 -11.24
CA LEU A 251 -16.90 -4.72 -10.37
C LEU A 251 -15.71 -5.62 -10.74
N ILE A 252 -14.51 -5.05 -10.82
CA ILE A 252 -13.26 -5.80 -11.04
C ILE A 252 -12.27 -5.39 -9.96
N GLY A 253 -11.94 -6.32 -9.08
CA GLY A 253 -11.04 -6.06 -7.95
C GLY A 253 -9.69 -6.74 -8.09
N HIS A 254 -8.62 -6.05 -7.71
CA HIS A 254 -7.29 -6.63 -7.54
C HIS A 254 -6.91 -6.70 -6.06
N SER A 255 -6.29 -7.80 -5.64
CA SER A 255 -5.90 -8.03 -4.23
C SER A 255 -7.06 -7.79 -3.25
N GLU A 256 -6.98 -6.78 -2.37
CA GLU A 256 -8.07 -6.43 -1.44
C GLU A 256 -9.34 -6.00 -2.16
N GLY A 257 -9.22 -5.35 -3.32
CA GLY A 257 -10.37 -5.05 -4.19
C GLY A 257 -11.15 -6.31 -4.59
N GLY A 258 -10.49 -7.47 -4.70
CA GLY A 258 -11.15 -8.75 -4.97
C GLY A 258 -11.99 -9.26 -3.79
N LEU A 259 -11.66 -8.84 -2.57
CA LEU A 259 -12.47 -9.08 -1.37
C LEU A 259 -13.58 -8.04 -1.23
N ILE A 260 -13.33 -6.78 -1.62
CA ILE A 260 -14.31 -5.69 -1.57
C ILE A 260 -15.42 -5.89 -2.59
N ALA A 261 -15.11 -6.33 -3.81
CA ALA A 261 -16.09 -6.51 -4.88
C ALA A 261 -17.34 -7.33 -4.47
N PRO A 262 -17.26 -8.47 -3.78
CA PRO A 262 -18.43 -9.21 -3.31
C PRO A 262 -19.12 -8.65 -2.05
N MET A 263 -18.60 -7.58 -1.44
CA MET A 263 -19.24 -6.91 -0.29
C MET A 263 -20.31 -5.89 -0.70
N VAL A 264 -20.34 -5.51 -2.00
CA VAL A 264 -21.15 -4.43 -2.61
C VAL A 264 -22.29 -5.01 -3.45
#